data_AF-A0A957TAX7-F1
#
_entry.id   AF-A0A957TAX7-F1
#
_cell.length_a   1.000
_cell.length_b   1.000
_cell.length_c   1.000
_cell.angle_alpha   90.00
_cell.angle_beta   90.00
_cell.angle_gamma   90.00
#
_symmetry.space_group_name_H-M   'P 1'
#
loop_
_entity.id
_entity.type
_entity.pdbx_description
1 polymer ?
#
loop_
_entity_poly.entity_id
_entity_poly.type
_entity_poly.pdbx_seq_one_letter_code
_entity_poly.pdbx_strand_id
1 'polypeptide(L)'
;MEIFLAIVVASAVIFFGALISIGNERQKKAIDGLREQVVLWALQDLKIKREHLAQTVQVPDPVDWLNKTAAKACGYDLKLQVLETFPEPQSLICASGDGNAKVIFSPFSPTDLRRIKGGRQNRLSQFAGYNPLLHLPKDVSVHELSILNAGQLFDLEFSLAWKALTKINLDSFNSLWIYIIS
;
A
#
# COMPACT_ATOMS: atom_id res chain seq x y z
N MET A 1 -45.05 35.34 -52.38
CA MET A 1 -45.19 35.24 -50.90
C MET A 1 -44.44 34.03 -50.35
N GLU A 2 -44.58 32.85 -50.97
CA GLU A 2 -43.97 31.59 -50.52
C GLU A 2 -42.43 31.60 -50.47
N ILE A 3 -41.76 32.18 -51.47
CA ILE A 3 -40.28 32.27 -51.53
C ILE A 3 -39.72 33.09 -50.35
N PHE A 4 -40.38 34.19 -49.98
CA PHE A 4 -39.98 35.02 -48.84
C PHE A 4 -40.09 34.25 -47.52
N LEU A 5 -41.17 33.47 -47.37
CA LEU A 5 -41.40 32.65 -46.18
C LEU A 5 -40.37 31.52 -46.07
N ALA A 6 -40.03 30.87 -47.20
CA ALA A 6 -38.99 29.84 -47.26
C ALA A 6 -37.60 30.38 -46.87
N ILE A 7 -37.24 31.58 -47.32
CA ILE A 7 -35.95 32.21 -46.96
C ILE A 7 -35.89 32.52 -45.47
N VAL A 8 -36.99 33.01 -44.88
CA VAL A 8 -37.06 33.31 -43.44
C VAL A 8 -36.96 32.05 -42.59
N VAL A 9 -37.61 30.96 -42.99
CA VAL A 9 -37.51 29.68 -42.28
C VAL A 9 -36.09 29.11 -42.40
N ALA A 10 -35.49 29.15 -43.59
CA ALA A 10 -34.12 28.69 -43.79
C ALA A 10 -33.09 29.49 -42.96
N SER A 11 -33.23 30.81 -42.91
CA SER A 11 -32.34 31.66 -42.12
C SER A 11 -32.49 31.42 -40.62
N ALA A 12 -33.73 31.23 -40.13
CA ALA A 12 -33.99 30.90 -38.73
C ALA A 12 -33.36 29.55 -38.33
N VAL A 13 -33.50 28.51 -39.16
CA VAL A 13 -32.91 27.18 -38.89
C VAL A 13 -31.39 27.25 -38.82
N ILE A 14 -30.74 27.98 -39.74
CA ILE A 14 -29.29 28.18 -39.73
C ILE A 14 -28.86 28.91 -38.45
N PHE A 15 -29.58 29.96 -38.07
CA PHE A 15 -29.26 30.77 -36.89
C PHE A 15 -29.41 29.97 -35.59
N PHE A 16 -30.50 29.21 -35.45
CA PHE A 16 -30.70 28.33 -34.29
C PHE A 16 -29.67 27.19 -34.26
N GLY A 17 -29.31 26.60 -35.41
CA GLY A 17 -28.26 25.59 -35.50
C GLY A 17 -26.90 26.11 -35.03
N ALA A 18 -26.53 27.33 -35.46
CA ALA A 18 -25.29 27.98 -35.03
C ALA A 18 -25.28 28.29 -33.53
N LEU A 19 -26.39 28.80 -32.98
CA LEU A 19 -26.52 29.09 -31.54
C LEU A 19 -26.42 27.83 -30.68
N ILE A 20 -27.08 26.74 -31.07
CA ILE A 20 -27.02 25.45 -30.34
C ILE A 20 -25.60 24.89 -30.38
N SER A 21 -24.92 24.96 -31.53
CA SER A 21 -23.54 24.47 -31.68
C SER A 21 -22.56 25.22 -30.75
N ILE A 22 -22.64 26.56 -30.72
CA ILE A 22 -21.82 27.40 -29.85
C ILE A 22 -22.14 27.15 -28.36
N GLY A 23 -23.43 26.96 -28.04
CA GLY A 23 -23.87 26.61 -26.69
C GLY A 23 -23.30 25.28 -26.20
N ASN A 24 -23.39 24.24 -27.02
CA ASN A 24 -22.87 22.91 -26.70
C ASN A 24 -21.35 22.93 -26.49
N GLU A 25 -20.60 23.68 -27.30
CA GLU A 25 -19.15 23.77 -27.13
C GLU A 25 -18.75 24.48 -25.83
N ARG A 26 -19.46 25.55 -25.46
CA ARG A 26 -19.24 26.25 -24.18
C ARG A 26 -19.59 25.38 -22.99
N GLN A 27 -20.72 24.66 -23.05
CA GLN A 27 -21.14 23.74 -21.99
C GLN A 27 -20.14 22.59 -21.84
N LYS A 28 -19.66 22.01 -22.94
CA LYS A 28 -18.64 20.97 -22.91
C LYS A 28 -17.36 21.44 -22.22
N LYS A 29 -16.85 22.62 -22.58
CA LYS A 29 -15.66 23.21 -21.93
C LYS A 29 -15.88 23.48 -20.43
N ALA A 30 -17.08 23.92 -20.03
CA ALA A 30 -17.40 24.11 -18.62
C ALA A 30 -17.45 22.78 -17.85
N ILE A 31 -18.02 21.72 -18.44
CA ILE A 31 -18.06 20.38 -17.84
C ILE A 31 -16.66 19.78 -17.71
N ASP A 32 -15.84 19.90 -18.75
CA ASP A 32 -14.47 19.39 -18.74
C ASP A 32 -13.62 20.11 -17.67
N GLY A 33 -13.73 21.44 -17.56
CA GLY A 33 -13.07 22.21 -16.50
C GLY A 33 -13.54 21.84 -15.08
N LEU A 34 -14.83 21.57 -14.90
CA LEU A 34 -15.37 21.10 -13.61
C LEU A 34 -14.85 19.70 -13.27
N ARG A 35 -14.75 18.79 -14.25
CA ARG A 35 -14.25 17.44 -14.02
C ARG A 35 -12.82 17.45 -13.48
N GLU A 36 -11.94 18.26 -14.08
CA GLU A 36 -10.56 18.38 -13.61
C GLU A 36 -10.49 18.93 -12.18
N GLN A 37 -11.27 19.95 -11.88
CA GLN A 37 -11.34 20.52 -10.53
C GLN A 37 -11.85 19.52 -9.50
N VAL A 38 -12.89 18.74 -9.82
CA VAL A 38 -13.44 17.71 -8.94
C VAL A 38 -12.41 16.61 -8.66
N VAL A 39 -11.64 16.19 -9.66
CA VAL A 39 -10.59 15.19 -9.48
C VAL A 39 -9.48 15.72 -8.57
N LEU A 40 -9.01 16.95 -8.82
CA LEU A 40 -7.99 17.57 -7.97
C LEU A 40 -8.46 17.74 -6.54
N TRP A 41 -9.69 18.20 -6.36
CA TRP A 41 -10.33 18.33 -5.05
C TRP A 41 -10.45 16.97 -4.35
N ALA A 42 -10.90 15.92 -5.04
CA ALA A 42 -11.02 14.59 -4.47
C ALA A 42 -9.66 14.02 -4.03
N LEU A 43 -8.59 14.24 -4.80
CA LEU A 43 -7.24 13.84 -4.42
C LEU A 43 -6.74 14.60 -3.18
N GLN A 44 -7.01 15.90 -3.11
CA GLN A 44 -6.65 16.71 -1.94
C GLN A 44 -7.44 16.31 -0.70
N ASP A 45 -8.74 16.06 -0.84
CA ASP A 45 -9.61 15.61 0.25
C ASP A 45 -9.15 14.25 0.81
N LEU A 46 -8.82 13.29 -0.07
CA LEU A 46 -8.23 12.02 0.35
C LEU A 46 -6.91 12.21 1.09
N LYS A 47 -6.06 13.13 0.62
CA LYS A 47 -4.78 13.45 1.28
C LYS A 47 -5.01 14.02 2.68
N ILE A 48 -5.89 15.01 2.83
CA ILE A 48 -6.21 15.63 4.13
C ILE A 48 -6.79 14.59 5.09
N LYS A 49 -7.73 13.76 4.63
CA LYS A 49 -8.30 12.69 5.44
C LYS A 49 -7.23 11.70 5.89
N ARG A 50 -6.28 11.35 5.01
CA ARG A 50 -5.17 10.45 5.36
C ARG A 50 -4.20 11.08 6.35
N GLU A 51 -3.88 12.36 6.21
CA GLU A 51 -3.04 13.09 7.17
C GLU A 51 -3.71 13.15 8.55
N HIS A 52 -5.01 13.40 8.60
CA HIS A 52 -5.76 13.37 9.85
C HIS A 52 -5.78 11.97 10.48
N LEU A 53 -5.94 10.92 9.67
CA LEU A 53 -5.81 9.54 10.13
C LEU A 53 -4.40 9.26 10.66
N ALA A 54 -3.35 9.71 9.97
CA ALA A 54 -1.97 9.54 10.44
C ALA A 54 -1.70 10.16 11.82
N GLN A 55 -2.41 11.24 12.18
CA GLN A 55 -2.30 11.88 13.50
C GLN A 55 -3.12 11.16 14.59
N THR A 56 -4.13 10.40 14.21
CA THR A 56 -5.09 9.78 15.15
C THR A 56 -4.89 8.26 15.31
N VAL A 57 -4.23 7.61 14.35
CA VAL A 57 -3.90 6.19 14.40
C VAL A 57 -2.99 5.92 15.60
N GLN A 58 -3.39 4.95 16.40
CA GLN A 58 -2.62 4.42 17.52
C GLN A 58 -2.63 2.91 17.44
N VAL A 59 -1.52 2.30 17.82
CA VAL A 59 -1.40 0.85 17.97
C VAL A 59 -1.13 0.56 19.45
N PRO A 60 -2.17 0.29 20.25
CA PRO A 60 -2.02 0.11 21.70
C PRO A 60 -1.16 -1.10 22.08
N ASP A 61 -1.33 -2.20 21.34
CA ASP A 61 -0.53 -3.42 21.49
C ASP A 61 0.04 -3.84 20.13
N PRO A 62 1.34 -3.56 19.88
CA PRO A 62 2.00 -3.90 18.62
C PRO A 62 2.08 -5.40 18.33
N VAL A 63 2.14 -6.25 19.37
CA VAL A 63 2.25 -7.70 19.19
C VAL A 63 0.90 -8.28 18.82
N ASP A 64 -0.16 -7.86 19.51
CA ASP A 64 -1.54 -8.26 19.17
C ASP A 64 -1.94 -7.75 17.78
N TRP A 65 -1.57 -6.51 17.43
CA TRP A 65 -1.75 -5.98 16.08
C TRP A 65 -1.04 -6.85 15.04
N LEU A 66 0.23 -7.20 15.27
CA LEU A 66 1.00 -8.04 14.35
C LEU A 66 0.35 -9.42 14.19
N ASN A 67 -0.11 -10.02 15.28
CA ASN A 67 -0.77 -11.31 15.26
C ASN A 67 -2.09 -11.27 14.48
N LYS A 68 -2.96 -10.30 14.74
CA LYS A 68 -4.22 -10.10 13.99
C LYS A 68 -3.97 -9.86 12.51
N THR A 69 -2.93 -9.09 12.19
CA THR A 69 -2.57 -8.73 10.82
C THR A 69 -2.01 -9.94 10.06
N ALA A 70 -1.12 -10.70 10.70
CA ALA A 70 -0.58 -11.93 10.15
C ALA A 70 -1.67 -13.01 9.98
N ALA A 71 -2.60 -13.12 10.93
CA ALA A 71 -3.70 -14.07 10.87
C ALA A 71 -4.61 -13.86 9.66
N LYS A 72 -4.82 -12.60 9.23
CA LYS A 72 -5.58 -12.31 7.99
C LYS A 72 -4.90 -12.85 6.74
N ALA A 73 -3.57 -12.79 6.65
CA ALA A 73 -2.83 -13.27 5.48
C ALA A 73 -2.56 -14.78 5.49
N CYS A 74 -2.31 -15.34 6.67
CA CYS A 74 -2.07 -16.77 6.83
C CYS A 74 -3.36 -17.59 6.92
N GLY A 75 -4.48 -16.97 7.30
CA GLY A 75 -5.79 -17.61 7.44
C GLY A 75 -6.01 -18.32 8.78
N TYR A 76 -5.05 -18.23 9.72
CA TYR A 76 -5.14 -18.82 11.06
C TYR A 76 -4.36 -17.98 12.08
N ASP A 77 -4.72 -18.10 13.36
CA ASP A 77 -4.04 -17.39 14.45
C ASP A 77 -2.69 -18.04 14.78
N LEU A 78 -1.62 -17.24 14.71
CA LEU A 78 -0.23 -17.68 14.91
C LEU A 78 0.19 -17.58 16.39
N LYS A 79 -0.58 -16.87 17.23
CA LYS A 79 -0.26 -16.61 18.66
C LYS A 79 1.21 -16.22 18.87
N LEU A 80 1.63 -15.21 18.12
CA LEU A 80 3.04 -14.83 18.00
C LEU A 80 3.67 -14.43 19.34
N GLN A 81 4.86 -14.95 19.60
CA GLN A 81 5.74 -14.50 20.68
C GLN A 81 7.04 -13.96 20.07
N VAL A 82 7.35 -12.69 20.32
CA VAL A 82 8.58 -12.07 19.81
C VAL A 82 9.80 -12.67 20.52
N LEU A 83 10.72 -13.24 19.74
CA LEU A 83 11.95 -13.83 20.24
C LEU A 83 13.13 -12.87 20.10
N GLU A 84 13.39 -12.42 18.88
CA GLU A 84 14.59 -11.67 18.54
C GLU A 84 14.33 -10.66 17.42
N THR A 85 15.09 -9.58 17.44
CA THR A 85 15.05 -8.54 16.40
C THR A 85 16.44 -8.36 15.83
N PHE A 86 16.55 -8.36 14.50
CA PHE A 86 17.80 -8.17 13.78
C PHE A 86 17.76 -6.86 13.00
N PRO A 87 18.79 -6.00 13.09
CA PRO A 87 18.84 -4.75 12.34
C PRO A 87 19.26 -4.95 10.88
N GLU A 88 20.04 -6.00 10.56
CA GLU A 88 20.63 -6.17 9.22
C GLU A 88 20.62 -7.63 8.72
N PRO A 89 19.86 -7.96 7.65
CA PRO A 89 18.67 -7.25 7.17
C PRO A 89 17.60 -7.14 8.26
N GLN A 90 16.80 -6.08 8.22
CA GLN A 90 15.80 -5.85 9.24
C GLN A 90 14.80 -7.02 9.33
N SER A 91 14.77 -7.70 10.48
CA SER A 91 13.91 -8.85 10.74
C SER A 91 13.37 -8.81 12.15
N LEU A 92 12.15 -9.30 12.29
CA LEU A 92 11.57 -9.66 13.58
C LEU A 92 11.29 -11.16 13.55
N ILE A 93 11.85 -11.88 14.52
CA ILE A 93 11.66 -13.32 14.67
C ILE A 93 10.64 -13.54 15.77
N CYS A 94 9.62 -14.32 15.44
CA CYS A 94 8.59 -14.76 16.36
C CYS A 94 8.54 -16.30 16.40
N ALA A 95 8.22 -16.84 17.58
CA ALA A 95 7.73 -18.21 17.69
C ALA A 95 6.21 -18.21 17.50
N SER A 96 5.69 -19.25 16.83
CA SER A 96 4.27 -19.59 16.93
C SER A 96 3.95 -20.04 18.36
N GLY A 97 2.76 -19.74 18.85
CA GLY A 97 2.32 -20.14 20.20
C GLY A 97 2.30 -21.66 20.41
N ASP A 98 2.21 -22.43 19.33
CA ASP A 98 2.27 -23.90 19.36
C ASP A 98 3.72 -24.43 19.40
N GLY A 99 4.72 -23.54 19.37
CA GLY A 99 6.16 -23.85 19.46
C GLY A 99 6.77 -24.54 18.24
N ASN A 100 5.94 -25.00 17.30
CA ASN A 100 6.36 -25.87 16.21
C ASN A 100 6.85 -25.12 14.95
N ALA A 101 6.58 -23.82 14.84
CA ALA A 101 6.93 -23.03 13.67
C ALA A 101 7.62 -21.71 14.06
N LYS A 102 8.68 -21.37 13.31
CA LYS A 102 9.39 -20.10 13.43
C LYS A 102 8.87 -19.15 12.35
N VAL A 103 8.39 -17.99 12.77
CA VAL A 103 7.83 -16.97 11.88
C VAL A 103 8.78 -15.80 11.84
N ILE A 104 9.21 -15.40 10.65
CA ILE A 104 10.11 -14.26 10.46
C ILE A 104 9.37 -13.20 9.67
N PHE A 105 9.33 -11.99 10.21
CA PHE A 105 8.78 -10.82 9.56
C PHE A 105 9.91 -9.94 9.03
N SER A 106 9.77 -9.43 7.81
CA SER A 106 10.74 -8.52 7.21
C SER A 106 10.10 -7.57 6.20
N PRO A 107 10.50 -6.29 6.15
CA PRO A 107 10.07 -5.39 5.08
C PRO A 107 10.68 -5.76 3.71
N PHE A 108 11.64 -6.69 3.66
CA PHE A 108 12.30 -7.10 2.42
C PHE A 108 11.54 -8.21 1.71
N SER A 109 11.35 -8.03 0.40
CA SER A 109 10.78 -9.07 -0.47
C SER A 109 11.76 -10.23 -0.69
N PRO A 110 11.27 -11.42 -1.11
CA PRO A 110 12.14 -12.54 -1.46
C PRO A 110 13.15 -12.19 -2.55
N THR A 111 12.76 -11.32 -3.49
CA THR A 111 13.66 -10.83 -4.54
C THR A 111 14.77 -9.93 -4.01
N ASP A 112 14.47 -9.08 -3.03
CA ASP A 112 15.47 -8.21 -2.39
C ASP A 112 16.44 -9.02 -1.54
N LEU A 113 15.93 -10.01 -0.79
CA LEU A 113 16.78 -10.93 -0.01
C LEU A 113 17.76 -11.70 -0.91
N ARG A 114 17.34 -12.14 -2.10
CA ARG A 114 18.22 -12.80 -3.08
C ARG A 114 19.33 -11.86 -3.56
N ARG A 115 19.02 -10.58 -3.80
CA ARG A 115 20.02 -9.56 -4.19
C ARG A 115 21.02 -9.28 -3.07
N ILE A 116 20.53 -9.11 -1.84
CA ILE A 116 21.38 -8.89 -0.65
C ILE A 116 22.32 -10.09 -0.46
N LYS A 117 21.82 -11.32 -0.62
CA LYS A 117 22.63 -12.54 -0.54
C LYS A 117 23.68 -12.62 -1.65
N GLY A 118 23.33 -12.25 -2.88
CA GLY A 118 24.25 -12.20 -4.02
C GLY A 118 25.37 -11.18 -3.87
N GLY A 119 25.11 -10.04 -3.20
CA GLY A 119 26.10 -9.00 -2.94
C GLY A 119 27.10 -9.32 -1.82
N ARG A 120 26.77 -10.23 -0.89
CA ARG A 120 27.63 -10.61 0.26
C ARG A 120 28.61 -11.76 -0.04
N GLN A 121 29.16 -11.84 -1.26
CA GLN A 121 30.06 -12.93 -1.70
C GLN A 121 31.43 -12.98 -0.97
N ASN A 122 31.82 -11.94 -0.22
CA ASN A 122 33.06 -11.98 0.55
C ASN A 122 32.93 -12.93 1.75
N ARG A 123 33.79 -13.96 1.81
CA ARG A 123 33.79 -15.00 2.86
C ARG A 123 33.77 -14.46 4.29
N LEU A 124 34.36 -13.29 4.56
CA LEU A 124 34.38 -12.65 5.87
C LEU A 124 33.01 -12.05 6.28
N SER A 125 32.21 -11.55 5.33
CA SER A 125 30.87 -11.01 5.63
C SER A 125 29.80 -12.09 5.74
N GLN A 126 30.06 -13.31 5.25
CA GLN A 126 29.21 -14.48 5.47
C GLN A 126 29.22 -14.96 6.94
N PHE A 127 30.31 -14.75 7.68
CA PHE A 127 30.41 -15.16 9.09
C PHE A 127 29.94 -14.09 10.09
N ALA A 128 29.87 -12.82 9.67
CA ALA A 128 29.57 -11.70 10.57
C ALA A 128 28.06 -11.46 10.78
N GLY A 129 27.18 -11.99 9.92
CA GLY A 129 25.74 -11.75 9.99
C GLY A 129 24.94 -13.05 10.17
N TYR A 130 24.69 -13.45 11.41
CA TYR A 130 23.87 -14.63 11.75
C TYR A 130 22.36 -14.37 11.56
N ASN A 131 21.96 -13.72 10.47
CA ASN A 131 20.57 -13.39 10.22
C ASN A 131 19.86 -14.57 9.54
N PRO A 132 18.86 -15.20 10.18
CA PRO A 132 18.17 -16.36 9.62
C PRO A 132 17.39 -16.06 8.33
N LEU A 133 17.05 -14.79 8.04
CA LEU A 133 16.46 -14.40 6.75
C LEU A 133 17.37 -14.71 5.54
N LEU A 134 18.68 -14.75 5.73
CA LEU A 134 19.64 -15.02 4.63
C LEU A 134 19.87 -16.53 4.40
N HIS A 135 19.46 -17.33 5.39
CA HIS A 135 19.64 -18.78 5.44
C HIS A 135 18.29 -19.52 5.50
N LEU A 136 17.29 -18.99 4.80
CA LEU A 136 15.97 -19.62 4.70
C LEU A 136 16.06 -20.99 3.97
N PRO A 137 15.37 -22.03 4.46
CA PRO A 137 15.25 -23.31 3.76
C PRO A 137 14.46 -23.16 2.45
N LYS A 138 14.48 -24.20 1.60
CA LYS A 138 13.79 -24.17 0.29
C LYS A 138 12.27 -24.23 0.40
N ASP A 139 11.74 -24.74 1.52
CA ASP A 139 10.32 -25.03 1.72
C ASP A 139 9.63 -24.00 2.65
N VAL A 140 10.01 -22.73 2.50
CA VAL A 140 9.43 -21.64 3.32
C VAL A 140 8.17 -21.13 2.66
N SER A 141 7.06 -21.16 3.39
CA SER A 141 5.84 -20.47 2.96
C SER A 141 6.00 -18.98 3.17
N VAL A 142 5.80 -18.21 2.11
CA VAL A 142 5.96 -16.76 2.09
C VAL A 142 4.62 -16.09 1.87
N HIS A 143 4.26 -15.16 2.75
CA HIS A 143 3.05 -14.34 2.62
C HIS A 143 3.42 -12.86 2.60
N GLU A 144 2.75 -12.10 1.74
CA GLU A 144 2.86 -10.63 1.71
C GLU A 144 1.73 -10.03 2.55
N LEU A 145 2.04 -9.00 3.33
CA LEU A 145 1.09 -8.09 3.96
C LEU A 145 1.21 -6.72 3.30
N SER A 146 0.10 -6.17 2.86
CA SER A 146 0.00 -4.83 2.26
C SER A 146 -1.36 -4.21 2.58
N ILE A 147 -1.56 -2.95 2.19
CA ILE A 147 -2.85 -2.24 2.35
C ILE A 147 -4.02 -3.03 1.74
N LEU A 148 -3.76 -3.86 0.73
CA LEU A 148 -4.78 -4.61 0.01
C LEU A 148 -5.35 -5.80 0.81
N ASN A 149 -4.56 -6.42 1.69
CA ASN A 149 -4.97 -7.63 2.42
C ASN A 149 -4.96 -7.47 3.95
N ALA A 150 -4.19 -6.52 4.48
CA ALA A 150 -4.03 -6.31 5.91
C ALA A 150 -5.00 -5.23 6.46
N GLY A 151 -5.42 -4.29 5.61
CA GLY A 151 -6.39 -3.24 5.94
C GLY A 151 -6.00 -1.87 5.37
N GLN A 152 -6.98 -0.95 5.30
CA GLN A 152 -6.80 0.37 4.68
C GLN A 152 -5.77 1.27 5.39
N LEU A 153 -5.53 1.06 6.69
CA LEU A 153 -4.59 1.83 7.51
C LEU A 153 -3.27 1.08 7.75
N PHE A 154 -3.07 -0.05 7.07
CA PHE A 154 -1.94 -0.94 7.34
C PHE A 154 -0.60 -0.23 7.28
N ASP A 155 -0.37 0.66 6.32
CA ASP A 155 0.89 1.39 6.17
C ASP A 155 1.20 2.30 7.37
N LEU A 156 0.17 2.97 7.90
CA LEU A 156 0.28 3.85 9.06
C LEU A 156 0.48 3.04 10.35
N GLU A 157 -0.34 2.00 10.54
CA GLU A 157 -0.25 1.12 11.70
C GLU A 157 1.06 0.33 11.72
N PHE A 158 1.51 -0.13 10.55
CA PHE A 158 2.75 -0.87 10.39
C PHE A 158 3.95 -0.05 10.83
N SER A 159 4.09 1.18 10.36
CA SER A 159 5.22 2.04 10.76
C SER A 159 5.27 2.24 12.28
N LEU A 160 4.11 2.46 12.91
CA LEU A 160 4.00 2.63 14.36
C LEU A 160 4.30 1.33 15.13
N ALA A 161 3.66 0.23 14.74
CA ALA A 161 3.84 -1.08 15.37
C ALA A 161 5.28 -1.56 15.24
N TRP A 162 5.86 -1.41 14.06
CA TRP A 162 7.23 -1.82 13.78
C TRP A 162 8.25 -0.99 14.56
N LYS A 163 8.07 0.33 14.62
CA LYS A 163 8.90 1.20 15.46
C LYS A 163 8.82 0.81 16.94
N ALA A 164 7.64 0.45 17.44
CA ALA A 164 7.48 -0.01 18.81
C ALA A 164 8.19 -1.35 19.07
N LEU A 165 8.13 -2.29 18.11
CA LEU A 165 8.72 -3.62 18.24
C LEU A 165 10.24 -3.63 18.02
N THR A 166 10.74 -2.90 17.03
CA THR A 166 12.14 -2.97 16.61
C THR A 166 12.97 -1.73 16.98
N LYS A 167 12.33 -0.66 17.49
CA LYS A 167 12.95 0.66 17.74
C LYS A 167 13.53 1.35 16.50
N ILE A 168 13.22 0.85 15.30
CA ILE A 168 13.71 1.38 14.03
C ILE A 168 12.53 2.01 13.30
N ASN A 169 12.75 3.21 12.76
CA ASN A 169 11.73 3.89 11.98
C ASN A 169 11.71 3.35 10.54
N LEU A 170 10.52 3.06 10.02
CA LEU A 170 10.32 2.71 8.62
C LEU A 170 9.53 3.83 7.97
N ASP A 171 10.21 4.62 7.13
CA ASP A 171 9.61 5.79 6.48
C ASP A 171 9.04 5.47 5.09
N SER A 172 9.27 4.28 4.53
CA SER A 172 9.03 4.01 3.10
C SER A 172 8.55 2.60 2.72
N PHE A 173 8.30 1.71 3.68
CA PHE A 173 7.85 0.35 3.35
C PHE A 173 6.32 0.23 3.39
N ASN A 174 5.75 -0.15 2.25
CA ASN A 174 4.30 -0.36 2.09
C ASN A 174 3.89 -1.83 2.24
N SER A 175 4.86 -2.73 2.41
CA SER A 175 4.62 -4.15 2.58
C SER A 175 5.50 -4.76 3.67
N LEU A 176 4.96 -5.80 4.30
CA LEU A 176 5.64 -6.63 5.28
C LEU A 176 5.55 -8.08 4.80
N TRP A 177 6.68 -8.78 4.76
CA TRP A 177 6.74 -10.17 4.33
C TRP A 177 6.84 -11.09 5.53
N ILE A 178 6.05 -12.16 5.50
CA ILE A 178 6.03 -13.24 6.49
C ILE A 178 6.71 -14.45 5.87
N TYR A 179 7.72 -14.99 6.56
CA TYR A 179 8.43 -16.21 6.20
C TYR A 179 8.19 -17.22 7.32
N ILE A 180 7.45 -18.29 7.03
CA ILE A 180 7.14 -19.33 8.02
C ILE A 180 8.02 -20.55 7.73
N ILE A 181 8.73 -20.98 8.77
CA ILE A 181 9.60 -22.15 8.75
C ILE A 181 8.97 -23.16 9.69
N SER A 182 8.48 -24.26 9.12
CA SER A 182 8.00 -25.46 9.82
C SER A 182 9.09 -26.51 9.97
#